data_AF-A0A1I6HRU3-F1
#
_entry.id   AF-A0A1I6HRU3-F1
#
_cell.length_a   1.000
_cell.length_b   1.000
_cell.length_c   1.000
_cell.angle_alpha   90.00
_cell.angle_beta   90.00
_cell.angle_gamma   90.00
#
_symmetry.space_group_name_H-M   'P 1'
#
loop_
_entity.id
_entity.type
_entity.pdbx_description
1 polymer ?
#
loop_
_entity_poly.entity_id
_entity_poly.type
_entity_poly.pdbx_seq_one_letter_code
_entity_poly.pdbx_strand_id
1 'polypeptide(L)'
;MTHELRFLERLRQHVASLLHAPLSLVGLYAERKTPREQYAFTVREPYPVVEARLHRLGFVRNLVSSLKYRAYATPPETTVASWVRYPEGALASDHQLHLALYAGSDRSTTDVYAHWEPSWIRHPIRHYRATDVDAQKGIERARSLFEDAGIEYAVLPAEQRIGGDAAATTGPPLK
;
A
#
# COMPACT_ATOMS: atom_id res chain seq x y z
N MET A 1 -12.84 5.12 21.48
CA MET A 1 -13.12 4.94 20.03
C MET A 1 -14.62 5.12 19.78
N THR A 2 -14.98 6.13 18.99
CA THR A 2 -16.36 6.65 18.84
C THR A 2 -17.23 5.78 17.91
N HIS A 3 -18.54 5.78 18.16
CA HIS A 3 -19.54 4.99 17.42
C HIS A 3 -19.54 5.25 15.90
N GLU A 4 -19.21 6.49 15.51
CA GLU A 4 -19.06 6.99 14.14
C GLU A 4 -18.08 6.15 13.30
N LEU A 5 -16.91 5.81 13.86
CA LEU A 5 -15.89 5.02 13.16
C LEU A 5 -16.36 3.60 12.87
N ARG A 6 -17.13 2.99 13.79
CA ARG A 6 -17.72 1.65 13.59
C ARG A 6 -18.86 1.65 12.58
N PHE A 7 -19.54 2.76 12.40
CA PHE A 7 -20.59 2.90 11.39
C PHE A 7 -19.98 3.03 10.00
N LEU A 8 -18.97 3.89 9.84
CA LEU A 8 -18.21 4.03 8.59
C LEU A 8 -17.54 2.71 8.19
N GLU A 9 -17.01 1.96 9.16
CA GLU A 9 -16.39 0.67 8.90
C GLU A 9 -17.38 -0.42 8.47
N ARG A 10 -18.61 -0.41 9.01
CA ARG A 10 -19.68 -1.34 8.60
C ARG A 10 -20.25 -0.99 7.23
N LEU A 11 -20.45 0.29 6.96
CA LEU A 11 -20.86 0.77 5.65
C LEU A 11 -19.80 0.42 4.59
N ARG A 12 -18.51 0.57 4.95
CA ARG A 12 -17.36 0.14 4.14
C ARG A 12 -17.39 -1.36 3.84
N GLN A 13 -17.61 -2.22 4.83
CA GLN A 13 -17.70 -3.68 4.62
C GLN A 13 -18.84 -4.03 3.66
N HIS A 14 -19.97 -3.35 3.77
CA HIS A 14 -21.15 -3.62 2.96
C HIS A 14 -20.99 -3.16 1.49
N VAL A 15 -20.44 -1.96 1.28
CA VAL A 15 -20.16 -1.44 -0.08
C VAL A 15 -19.03 -2.23 -0.75
N ALA A 16 -17.98 -2.59 0.00
CA ALA A 16 -16.92 -3.44 -0.50
C ALA A 16 -17.44 -4.83 -0.91
N SER A 17 -18.37 -5.43 -0.15
CA SER A 17 -18.99 -6.71 -0.52
C SER A 17 -19.86 -6.65 -1.77
N LEU A 18 -20.48 -5.50 -2.05
CA LEU A 18 -21.31 -5.31 -3.25
C LEU A 18 -20.46 -5.11 -4.52
N LEU A 19 -19.30 -4.48 -4.39
CA LEU A 19 -18.30 -4.39 -5.46
C LEU A 19 -17.51 -5.70 -5.64
N HIS A 20 -17.47 -6.54 -4.59
CA HIS A 20 -16.75 -7.81 -4.59
C HIS A 20 -17.27 -8.79 -5.64
N ALA A 21 -18.60 -8.88 -5.83
CA ALA A 21 -19.23 -9.83 -6.75
C ALA A 21 -18.95 -9.56 -8.25
N PRO A 22 -19.06 -8.32 -8.76
CA PRO A 22 -18.70 -8.04 -10.15
C PRO A 22 -17.18 -8.06 -10.38
N LEU A 23 -16.36 -7.64 -9.42
CA LEU A 23 -14.89 -7.61 -9.55
C LEU A 23 -14.25 -9.00 -9.40
N SER A 24 -14.83 -9.91 -8.61
CA SER A 24 -14.37 -11.31 -8.51
C SER A 24 -14.69 -12.10 -9.77
N LEU A 25 -15.80 -11.78 -10.47
CA LEU A 25 -16.22 -12.45 -11.71
C LEU A 25 -15.22 -12.23 -12.87
N VAL A 26 -14.48 -11.12 -12.85
CA VAL A 26 -13.44 -10.78 -13.85
C VAL A 26 -12.03 -11.24 -13.44
N GLY A 27 -11.90 -12.00 -12.35
CA GLY A 27 -10.60 -12.52 -11.89
C GLY A 27 -9.65 -11.45 -11.34
N LEU A 28 -10.15 -10.25 -10.99
CA LEU A 28 -9.36 -9.13 -10.46
C LEU A 28 -9.01 -9.28 -8.96
N TYR A 29 -9.20 -10.48 -8.40
CA TYR A 29 -8.86 -10.83 -7.04
C TYR A 29 -7.55 -11.64 -7.02
N ALA A 30 -6.48 -11.06 -6.50
CA ALA A 30 -5.26 -11.79 -6.20
C ALA A 30 -4.69 -11.29 -4.87
N GLU A 31 -4.68 -12.16 -3.85
CA GLU A 31 -3.86 -11.94 -2.67
C GLU A 31 -2.39 -11.94 -3.11
N ARG A 32 -1.74 -10.77 -3.04
CA ARG A 32 -0.33 -10.62 -3.38
C ARG A 32 0.44 -10.08 -2.20
N LYS A 33 1.58 -10.70 -1.91
CA LYS A 33 2.56 -10.19 -0.97
C LYS A 33 3.20 -8.94 -1.57
N THR A 34 3.20 -7.83 -0.84
CA THR A 34 3.96 -6.63 -1.25
C THR A 34 5.45 -6.97 -1.20
N PRO A 35 6.17 -6.86 -2.33
CA PRO A 35 7.59 -7.20 -2.38
C PRO A 35 8.44 -6.28 -1.49
N ARG A 36 9.55 -6.81 -0.95
CA ARG A 36 10.40 -6.08 0.01
C ARG A 36 11.12 -4.90 -0.63
N GLU A 37 11.46 -5.05 -1.91
CA GLU A 37 12.11 -4.04 -2.75
C GLU A 37 11.25 -2.81 -2.99
N GLN A 38 9.95 -2.86 -2.71
CA GLN A 38 9.06 -1.71 -2.80
C GLN A 38 9.10 -0.83 -1.55
N TYR A 39 9.85 -1.19 -0.50
CA TYR A 39 9.96 -0.35 0.69
C TYR A 39 10.54 1.02 0.34
N ALA A 40 9.77 2.08 0.60
CA ALA A 40 10.21 3.44 0.36
C ALA A 40 10.81 4.06 1.62
N PHE A 41 10.06 4.06 2.72
CA PHE A 41 10.44 4.70 4.00
C PHE A 41 9.42 4.40 5.10
N THR A 42 9.74 4.85 6.31
CA THR A 42 8.88 4.84 7.49
C THR A 42 8.63 6.27 7.98
N VAL A 43 7.38 6.61 8.24
CA VAL A 43 6.98 7.90 8.83
C VAL A 43 6.77 7.69 10.34
N ARG A 44 7.28 8.62 11.16
CA ARG A 44 7.05 8.63 12.62
C ARG A 44 5.69 9.22 12.98
N GLU A 45 4.66 8.74 12.31
CA GLU A 45 3.27 9.15 12.54
C GLU A 45 2.34 7.93 12.45
N PRO A 46 1.25 7.92 13.23
CA PRO A 46 0.22 6.90 13.13
C PRO A 46 -0.46 6.91 11.76
N TYR A 47 -0.91 5.73 11.34
CA TYR A 47 -1.56 5.50 10.04
C TYR A 47 -2.63 6.53 9.65
N PRO A 48 -3.60 6.93 10.52
CA PRO A 48 -4.62 7.90 10.15
C PRO A 48 -4.06 9.28 9.80
N VAL A 49 -2.94 9.67 10.42
CA VAL A 49 -2.27 10.95 10.15
C VAL A 49 -1.62 10.91 8.77
N VAL A 50 -0.95 9.80 8.46
CA VAL A 50 -0.33 9.58 7.14
C VAL A 50 -1.39 9.54 6.04
N GLU A 51 -2.52 8.86 6.26
CA GLU A 51 -3.68 8.86 5.35
C GLU A 51 -4.18 10.29 5.06
N ALA A 52 -4.35 11.13 6.10
CA ALA A 52 -4.74 12.52 5.90
C ALA A 52 -3.70 13.34 5.12
N ARG A 53 -2.39 13.06 5.29
CA ARG A 53 -1.33 13.67 4.48
C ARG A 53 -1.39 13.23 3.02
N LEU A 54 -1.58 11.93 2.77
CA LEU A 54 -1.70 11.41 1.40
C LEU A 54 -2.86 12.05 0.63
N HIS A 55 -4.02 12.23 1.27
CA HIS A 55 -5.13 12.97 0.67
C HIS A 55 -4.74 14.40 0.25
N ARG A 56 -3.98 15.12 1.09
CA ARG A 56 -3.48 16.47 0.75
C ARG A 56 -2.46 16.46 -0.39
N LEU A 57 -1.74 15.36 -0.58
CA LEU A 57 -0.82 15.15 -1.71
C LEU A 57 -1.52 14.71 -3.00
N GLY A 58 -2.85 14.61 -2.98
CA GLY A 58 -3.66 14.23 -4.14
C GLY A 58 -3.71 12.72 -4.38
N PHE A 59 -3.38 11.91 -3.37
CA PHE A 59 -3.66 10.48 -3.43
C PHE A 59 -5.15 10.22 -3.18
N VAL A 60 -5.67 9.23 -3.87
CA VAL A 60 -6.99 8.66 -3.63
C VAL A 60 -6.84 7.21 -3.19
N ARG A 61 -7.74 6.76 -2.32
CA ARG A 61 -7.77 5.36 -1.90
C ARG A 61 -8.22 4.52 -3.09
N ASN A 62 -7.45 3.50 -3.45
CA ASN A 62 -7.80 2.64 -4.57
C ASN A 62 -8.98 1.74 -4.16
N LEU A 63 -10.13 1.97 -4.79
CA LEU A 63 -11.38 1.23 -4.54
C LEU A 63 -11.31 -0.25 -4.94
N VAL A 64 -10.42 -0.59 -5.88
CA VAL A 64 -10.25 -1.95 -6.44
C VAL A 64 -9.18 -2.75 -5.69
N SER A 65 -8.52 -2.14 -4.71
CA SER A 65 -7.48 -2.81 -3.94
C SER A 65 -8.07 -3.68 -2.85
N SER A 66 -8.13 -4.96 -3.19
CA SER A 66 -8.16 -6.11 -2.29
C SER A 66 -7.34 -5.90 -1.01
N LEU A 67 -7.77 -6.59 0.05
CA LEU A 67 -7.01 -6.81 1.28
C LEU A 67 -5.56 -7.22 0.95
N LYS A 68 -4.57 -6.40 1.32
CA LYS A 68 -3.15 -6.70 1.15
C LYS A 68 -2.55 -7.08 2.50
N TYR A 69 -1.87 -8.23 2.57
CA TYR A 69 -1.16 -8.68 3.76
C TYR A 69 0.32 -8.29 3.69
N ARG A 70 0.91 -7.93 4.83
CA ARG A 70 2.37 -7.82 4.99
C ARG A 70 2.95 -9.24 4.93
N ALA A 71 4.12 -9.44 4.31
CA ALA A 71 4.71 -10.77 4.12
C ALA A 71 5.31 -11.42 5.40
N TYR A 72 4.85 -11.04 6.61
CA TYR A 72 5.44 -11.50 7.88
C TYR A 72 4.39 -11.94 8.90
N ALA A 73 4.76 -12.91 9.73
CA ALA A 73 3.97 -13.40 10.85
C ALA A 73 3.82 -12.29 11.91
N THR A 74 2.69 -11.60 11.85
CA THR A 74 2.15 -10.74 12.90
C THR A 74 0.71 -11.20 13.15
N PRO A 75 0.15 -11.05 14.36
CA PRO A 75 -1.29 -11.25 14.57
C PRO A 75 -2.05 -10.49 13.47
N PRO A 76 -3.15 -11.02 12.90
CA PRO A 76 -3.72 -10.56 11.64
C PRO A 76 -4.12 -9.08 11.69
N GLU A 77 -3.17 -8.20 11.39
CA GLU A 77 -3.43 -6.80 11.11
C GLU A 77 -3.74 -6.70 9.62
N THR A 78 -5.03 -6.74 9.36
CA THR A 78 -5.66 -6.40 8.10
C THR A 78 -5.39 -4.92 7.78
N THR A 79 -4.28 -4.60 7.10
CA THR A 79 -4.02 -3.22 6.65
C THR A 79 -4.63 -2.99 5.27
N VAL A 80 -5.75 -2.27 5.24
CA VAL A 80 -6.64 -2.13 4.09
C VAL A 80 -6.51 -0.75 3.45
N ALA A 81 -5.38 -0.35 2.88
CA ALA A 81 -5.42 0.69 1.85
C ALA A 81 -4.20 0.65 0.96
N SER A 82 -4.44 0.48 -0.33
CA SER A 82 -3.55 1.12 -1.28
C SER A 82 -4.04 2.50 -1.66
N TRP A 83 -3.07 3.35 -1.92
CA TRP A 83 -3.25 4.74 -2.29
C TRP A 83 -2.67 4.91 -3.67
N VAL A 84 -3.41 5.58 -4.55
CA VAL A 84 -2.95 5.84 -5.91
C VAL A 84 -2.95 7.33 -6.18
N ARG A 85 -1.93 7.80 -6.88
CA ARG A 85 -1.84 9.17 -7.39
C ARG A 85 -1.58 9.15 -8.88
N TYR A 86 -2.33 9.97 -9.61
CA TYR A 86 -2.28 10.14 -11.05
C TYR A 86 -1.66 11.51 -11.36
N PRO A 87 -0.39 11.61 -11.79
CA PRO A 87 0.26 12.92 -11.94
C PRO A 87 -0.40 13.87 -12.93
N GLU A 88 -1.06 13.35 -13.96
CA GLU A 88 -1.77 14.11 -15.00
C GLU A 88 -3.29 14.03 -14.81
N GLY A 89 -3.77 13.49 -13.69
CA GLY A 89 -5.18 13.18 -13.46
C GLY A 89 -5.59 11.78 -13.92
N ALA A 90 -6.70 11.28 -13.38
CA ALA A 90 -7.09 9.86 -13.44
C ALA A 90 -7.30 9.32 -14.86
N LEU A 91 -7.84 10.13 -15.77
CA LEU A 91 -8.16 9.73 -17.15
C LEU A 91 -7.00 9.95 -18.14
N ALA A 92 -6.03 10.81 -17.79
CA ALA A 92 -4.92 11.17 -18.68
C ALA A 92 -3.64 10.39 -18.37
N SER A 93 -3.39 10.05 -17.09
CA SER A 93 -2.13 9.42 -16.68
C SER A 93 -2.03 7.97 -17.16
N ASP A 94 -1.06 7.66 -18.02
CA ASP A 94 -0.77 6.28 -18.45
C ASP A 94 -0.22 5.40 -17.32
N HIS A 95 0.31 6.01 -16.27
CA HIS A 95 0.86 5.34 -15.11
C HIS A 95 0.39 6.02 -13.82
N GLN A 96 0.47 5.30 -12.71
CA GLN A 96 0.08 5.75 -11.39
C GLN A 96 1.20 5.45 -10.38
N LEU A 97 1.32 6.32 -9.39
CA LEU A 97 2.12 6.06 -8.20
C LEU A 97 1.23 5.35 -7.19
N HIS A 98 1.60 4.13 -6.84
CA HIS A 98 0.86 3.30 -5.90
C HIS A 98 1.63 3.20 -4.60
N LEU A 99 0.97 3.48 -3.47
CA LEU A 99 1.50 3.25 -2.14
C LEU A 99 0.70 2.18 -1.39
N ALA A 100 1.38 1.33 -0.64
CA ALA A 100 0.79 0.49 0.39
C ALA A 100 1.28 0.96 1.76
N LEU A 101 0.34 1.11 2.70
CA LEU A 101 0.62 1.56 4.05
C LEU A 101 0.46 0.42 5.05
N TYR A 102 1.39 0.35 5.99
CA TYR A 102 1.34 -0.63 7.07
C TYR A 102 1.65 0.03 8.41
N ALA A 103 0.86 -0.25 9.43
CA ALA A 103 1.13 0.26 10.77
C ALA A 103 2.42 -0.36 11.35
N GLY A 104 3.09 0.44 12.19
CA GLY A 104 4.16 -0.01 13.07
C GLY A 104 3.65 -0.91 14.20
N SER A 105 4.55 -1.63 14.87
CA SER A 105 4.21 -2.61 15.92
C SER A 105 3.50 -2.00 17.12
N ASP A 106 3.83 -0.76 17.46
CA ASP A 106 3.19 0.05 18.50
C ASP A 106 2.19 1.06 17.93
N ARG A 107 1.96 1.03 16.61
CA ARG A 107 1.09 1.94 15.83
C ARG A 107 1.50 3.42 15.90
N SER A 108 2.70 3.73 16.39
CA SER A 108 3.25 5.10 16.40
C SER A 108 3.90 5.48 15.06
N THR A 109 4.20 4.48 14.24
CA THR A 109 4.84 4.64 12.92
C THR A 109 4.00 4.03 11.81
N THR A 110 4.31 4.41 10.57
CA THR A 110 3.70 3.86 9.36
C THR A 110 4.77 3.59 8.31
N ASP A 111 4.87 2.34 7.87
CA ASP A 111 5.71 1.97 6.73
C ASP A 111 5.00 2.24 5.42
N VAL A 112 5.73 2.81 4.47
CA VAL A 112 5.27 3.14 3.13
C VAL A 112 6.05 2.31 2.12
N TYR A 113 5.31 1.56 1.31
CA TYR A 113 5.83 0.83 0.15
C TYR A 113 5.31 1.50 -1.10
N ALA A 114 6.15 1.65 -2.13
CA ALA A 114 5.84 2.38 -3.34
C ALA A 114 6.24 1.60 -4.60
N HIS A 115 5.44 1.74 -5.65
CA HIS A 115 5.82 1.37 -7.01
C HIS A 115 5.14 2.28 -8.02
N TRP A 116 5.79 2.45 -9.17
CA TRP A 116 5.24 3.09 -10.36
C TRP A 116 4.71 2.01 -11.28
N GLU A 117 3.47 2.11 -11.73
CA GLU A 117 2.83 1.05 -12.51
C GLU A 117 1.86 1.61 -13.54
N PRO A 118 1.45 0.84 -14.56
CA PRO A 118 0.40 1.26 -15.48
C PRO A 118 -0.88 1.63 -14.72
N SER A 119 -1.53 2.71 -15.17
CA SER A 119 -2.80 3.15 -14.63
C SER A 119 -3.85 2.06 -14.84
N TRP A 120 -4.53 1.63 -13.78
CA TRP A 120 -5.59 0.63 -13.92
C TRP A 120 -6.79 1.13 -14.74
N ILE A 121 -6.97 2.46 -14.81
CA ILE A 121 -8.05 3.11 -15.58
C ILE A 121 -7.75 3.05 -17.09
N ARG A 122 -6.51 3.35 -17.49
CA ARG A 122 -6.13 3.40 -18.92
C ARG A 122 -5.58 2.08 -19.45
N HIS A 123 -4.92 1.30 -18.60
CA HIS A 123 -4.20 0.08 -18.97
C HIS A 123 -4.55 -1.09 -18.03
N PRO A 124 -5.84 -1.46 -17.86
CA PRO A 124 -6.28 -2.45 -16.87
C PRO A 124 -5.60 -3.81 -17.02
N ILE A 125 -5.36 -4.27 -18.26
CA ILE A 125 -4.70 -5.56 -18.53
C ILE A 125 -3.23 -5.53 -18.12
N ARG A 126 -2.49 -4.47 -18.48
CA ARG A 126 -1.06 -4.33 -18.12
C ARG A 126 -0.89 -4.19 -16.61
N HIS A 127 -1.75 -3.39 -15.99
CA HIS A 127 -1.82 -3.22 -14.53
C HIS A 127 -2.05 -4.58 -13.85
N TYR A 128 -3.07 -5.34 -14.26
CA TYR A 128 -3.39 -6.64 -13.66
C TYR A 128 -2.27 -7.68 -13.84
N ARG A 129 -1.62 -7.69 -15.00
CA ARG A 129 -0.47 -8.56 -15.26
C ARG A 129 0.79 -8.13 -14.51
N ALA A 130 0.77 -7.00 -13.79
CA ALA A 130 1.93 -6.37 -13.17
C ALA A 130 3.10 -6.22 -14.15
N THR A 131 2.78 -5.96 -15.42
CA THR A 131 3.76 -5.67 -16.46
C THR A 131 4.16 -4.20 -16.34
N ASP A 132 5.45 -3.90 -16.47
CA ASP A 132 6.01 -2.54 -16.35
C ASP A 132 5.82 -1.90 -14.97
N VAL A 133 5.86 -2.71 -13.91
CA VAL A 133 5.94 -2.23 -12.52
C VAL A 133 7.39 -1.89 -12.19
N ASP A 134 7.61 -0.67 -11.74
CA ASP A 134 8.93 -0.12 -11.42
C ASP A 134 8.94 0.35 -9.96
N ALA A 135 9.57 -0.47 -9.10
CA ALA A 135 9.69 -0.19 -7.66
C ALA A 135 10.58 1.03 -7.41
N GLN A 136 11.73 1.11 -8.08
CA GLN A 136 12.71 2.17 -7.84
C GLN A 136 12.12 3.55 -8.18
N LYS A 137 11.52 3.69 -9.36
CA LYS A 137 10.85 4.92 -9.78
C LYS A 137 9.69 5.29 -8.85
N GLY A 138 8.97 4.28 -8.34
CA GLY A 138 7.94 4.49 -7.32
C GLY A 138 8.49 5.07 -6.03
N ILE A 139 9.59 4.52 -5.52
CA ILE A 139 10.27 4.97 -4.30
C ILE A 139 10.78 6.40 -4.46
N GLU A 140 11.49 6.69 -5.55
CA GLU A 140 12.04 8.02 -5.84
C GLU A 140 10.92 9.08 -5.89
N ARG A 141 9.82 8.77 -6.59
CA ARG A 141 8.65 9.67 -6.66
C ARG A 141 7.95 9.86 -5.32
N ALA A 142 7.81 8.81 -4.53
CA ALA A 142 7.19 8.90 -3.21
C ALA A 142 8.03 9.78 -2.28
N ARG A 143 9.36 9.60 -2.29
CA ARG A 143 10.29 10.40 -1.48
C ARG A 143 10.27 11.87 -1.87
N SER A 144 10.40 12.16 -3.16
CA SER A 144 10.30 13.54 -3.68
C SER A 144 8.99 14.21 -3.28
N LEU A 145 7.84 13.52 -3.37
CA LEU A 145 6.56 14.08 -2.93
C LEU A 145 6.50 14.39 -1.43
N PHE A 146 7.15 13.58 -0.60
CA PHE A 146 7.18 13.79 0.85
C PHE A 146 8.15 14.92 1.22
N GLU A 147 9.31 14.98 0.56
CA GLU A 147 10.30 16.05 0.70
C GLU A 147 9.72 17.41 0.31
N ASP A 148 9.09 17.50 -0.87
CA ASP A 148 8.44 18.73 -1.36
C ASP A 148 7.34 19.22 -0.41
N ALA A 149 6.70 18.30 0.32
CA ALA A 149 5.65 18.59 1.28
C ALA A 149 6.16 18.83 2.72
N GLY A 150 7.48 18.75 2.95
CA GLY A 150 8.08 18.89 4.27
C GLY A 150 7.65 17.79 5.26
N ILE A 151 7.35 16.59 4.76
CA ILE A 151 6.98 15.44 5.60
C ILE A 151 8.24 14.63 5.91
N GLU A 152 8.63 14.62 7.18
CA GLU A 152 9.79 13.87 7.63
C GLU A 152 9.55 12.36 7.58
N TYR A 153 10.56 11.62 7.12
CA TYR A 153 10.57 10.16 7.08
C TYR A 153 11.98 9.63 7.36
N ALA A 154 12.07 8.35 7.69
CA ALA A 154 13.33 7.62 7.81
C ALA A 154 13.39 6.45 6.83
N VAL A 155 14.55 6.20 6.24
CA VAL A 155 14.82 4.98 5.46
C VAL A 155 15.47 3.97 6.38
N LEU A 156 14.70 2.98 6.84
CA LEU A 156 15.22 1.97 7.74
C LEU A 156 15.97 0.87 6.97
N PRO A 157 17.10 0.36 7.50
CA PRO A 157 17.74 -0.84 6.95
C PRO A 157 16.83 -2.07 7.17
N ALA A 158 17.02 -3.12 6.39
CA ALA A 158 16.05 -4.22 6.28
C ALA A 158 15.77 -4.94 7.62
N GLU A 159 16.78 -4.98 8.48
CA GLU A 159 16.79 -5.66 9.78
C GLU A 159 15.98 -4.89 10.83
N GLN A 160 15.83 -3.58 10.65
CA GLN A 160 15.07 -2.70 11.55
C GLN A 160 13.60 -2.53 11.10
N ARG A 161 13.26 -3.00 9.90
CA ARG A 161 11.88 -3.02 9.43
C ARG A 161 11.12 -4.11 10.17
N ILE A 162 9.84 -3.89 10.44
CA ILE A 162 9.00 -4.90 11.09
C ILE A 162 8.96 -6.16 10.21
N GLY A 163 9.43 -7.28 10.78
CA GLY A 163 9.64 -8.55 10.08
C GLY A 163 11.06 -8.77 9.52
N GLY A 164 12.03 -7.93 9.86
CA GLY A 164 13.44 -8.07 9.47
C GLY A 164 14.05 -9.41 9.90
N ASP A 165 14.55 -10.16 8.91
CA ASP A 165 15.41 -11.37 8.88
C ASP A 165 15.49 -12.37 10.06
N ALA A 166 14.52 -12.42 10.99
CA ALA A 166 14.31 -13.60 11.82
C ALA A 166 13.82 -14.83 11.00
N ALA A 167 13.44 -14.62 9.73
CA ALA A 167 13.02 -15.67 8.80
C ALA A 167 14.10 -16.08 7.77
N ALA A 168 15.28 -15.43 7.76
CA ALA A 168 16.37 -15.79 6.83
C ALA A 168 17.32 -16.86 7.41
N THR A 169 17.22 -17.20 8.69
CA THR A 169 18.11 -18.16 9.38
C THR A 169 17.55 -19.58 9.52
N THR A 170 16.32 -19.87 9.10
CA THR A 170 15.82 -21.25 9.03
C THR A 170 16.01 -21.82 7.64
N GLY A 171 17.25 -22.13 7.29
CA GLY A 171 17.52 -23.14 6.25
C GLY A 171 16.90 -24.48 6.66
N PRO A 172 16.52 -25.36 5.71
CA PRO A 172 15.93 -26.63 6.05
C PRO A 172 16.94 -27.47 6.87
N PRO A 173 16.49 -28.29 7.84
CA PRO A 173 17.38 -29.24 8.47
C PRO A 173 17.91 -30.18 7.39
N LEU A 174 19.24 -30.24 7.27
CA LEU A 174 19.93 -31.28 6.53
C LEU A 174 19.44 -32.64 7.05
N LYS A 175 18.85 -33.43 6.16
CA LYS A 175 18.70 -34.88 6.34
C LYS A 175 19.89 -35.55 5.67
#